data_AF-A0A6B3LCP5-F1
#
_entry.id   AF-A0A6B3LCP5-F1
#
_cell.length_a   1.000
_cell.length_b   1.000
_cell.length_c   1.000
_cell.angle_alpha   90.00
_cell.angle_beta   90.00
_cell.angle_gamma   90.00
#
_symmetry.space_group_name_H-M   'P 1'
#
loop_
_entity.id
_entity.type
_entity.pdbx_description
1 polymer ?
#
loop_
_entity_poly.entity_id
_entity_poly.type
_entity_poly.pdbx_seq_one_letter_code
_entity_poly.pdbx_strand_id
1 'polypeptide(L)'
;MMNQLIATDALHELMEKPGETMHLIDVRLPADYAAAHLPGAVNACVFEMGFGDNIKQAVPDVSDLVVVYGAHASSYESRVALEKLLRLGFTNVHEYRVGLAGWPGEVVRDQEAPAVDDEDAPQVRDGRHLVDLEQSEVHWVGRNLLNHHEGSIRLQNGFVHISDGQLVGGEFMIDMTSMRCSDLAGDAMHDVLIAHLESDDFFDVEKFPTAAFCIETVERLPVTAPGRPDLRITGDLRIRDVDVPIEFDAVTGVTADGVMAAQASLKIDRTLWGVLYGSGSFFANLGMHLVNDLVAIDLKVVIANDG
;
A
#
# COMPACT_ATOMS: atom_id res chain seq x y z
N MET A 1 29.64 -13.93 -11.82
CA MET A 1 29.80 -13.01 -10.68
C MET A 1 30.43 -13.80 -9.55
N MET A 2 31.53 -13.30 -8.97
CA MET A 2 32.20 -13.95 -7.85
C MET A 2 31.22 -14.06 -6.68
N ASN A 3 31.25 -15.17 -5.95
CA ASN A 3 30.37 -15.40 -4.82
C ASN A 3 30.75 -14.45 -3.68
N GLN A 4 30.03 -13.34 -3.54
CA GLN A 4 30.24 -12.33 -2.48
C GLN A 4 29.50 -12.69 -1.19
N LEU A 5 29.36 -13.98 -0.90
CA LEU A 5 28.76 -14.44 0.35
C LEU A 5 29.84 -14.64 1.42
N ILE A 6 29.52 -14.25 2.64
CA ILE A 6 30.30 -14.61 3.83
C ILE A 6 29.50 -15.59 4.68
N ALA A 7 30.17 -16.66 5.13
CA ALA A 7 29.59 -17.66 6.03
C ALA A 7 29.68 -17.20 7.49
N THR A 8 28.83 -17.76 8.37
CA THR A 8 28.73 -17.36 9.79
C THR A 8 30.03 -17.51 10.56
N ASP A 9 30.71 -18.65 10.37
CA ASP A 9 32.03 -18.94 10.92
C ASP A 9 33.08 -17.94 10.43
N ALA A 10 33.12 -17.65 9.13
CA ALA A 10 34.03 -16.65 8.57
C ALA A 10 33.77 -15.23 9.09
N LEU A 11 32.50 -14.84 9.27
CA LEU A 11 32.14 -13.55 9.86
C LEU A 11 32.55 -13.48 11.33
N HIS A 12 32.31 -14.54 12.10
CA HIS A 12 32.72 -14.62 13.50
C HIS A 12 34.24 -14.46 13.64
N GLU A 13 35.02 -15.17 12.82
CA GLU A 13 36.48 -15.02 12.81
C GLU A 13 36.93 -13.60 12.48
N LEU A 14 36.29 -12.91 11.52
CA LEU A 14 36.61 -11.52 11.20
C LEU A 14 36.31 -10.57 12.36
N MET A 15 35.21 -10.79 13.08
CA MET A 15 34.82 -9.97 14.23
C MET A 15 35.79 -10.12 15.41
N GLU A 16 36.46 -11.26 15.54
CA GLU A 16 37.40 -11.54 16.64
C GLU A 16 38.86 -11.16 16.33
N LYS A 17 39.21 -10.93 15.07
CA LYS A 17 40.60 -10.65 14.64
C LYS A 17 41.04 -9.22 15.01
N PRO A 18 42.03 -9.06 15.91
CA PRO A 18 42.55 -7.74 16.24
C PRO A 18 43.34 -7.17 15.06
N GLY A 19 42.93 -6.01 14.54
CA GLY A 19 43.69 -5.23 13.55
C GLY A 19 43.28 -5.41 12.08
N GLU A 20 42.36 -6.31 11.76
CA GLU A 20 41.67 -6.32 10.45
C GLU A 20 40.47 -5.36 10.52
N THR A 21 40.47 -4.30 9.71
CA THR A 21 39.39 -3.32 9.66
C THR A 21 38.30 -3.78 8.71
N MET A 22 37.13 -4.11 9.27
CA MET A 22 35.90 -4.44 8.54
C MET A 22 34.80 -3.47 8.95
N HIS A 23 33.97 -3.08 8.00
CA HIS A 23 32.73 -2.32 8.26
C HIS A 23 31.54 -3.28 8.20
N LEU A 24 30.98 -3.60 9.37
CA LEU A 24 29.77 -4.41 9.47
C LEU A 24 28.55 -3.50 9.44
N ILE A 25 27.70 -3.66 8.44
CA ILE A 25 26.56 -2.77 8.20
C ILE A 25 25.25 -3.54 8.35
N ASP A 26 24.44 -3.12 9.30
CA ASP A 26 23.04 -3.54 9.42
C ASP A 26 22.19 -2.68 8.49
N VAL A 27 21.50 -3.32 7.54
CA VAL A 27 20.76 -2.61 6.51
C VAL A 27 19.25 -2.53 6.76
N ARG A 28 18.79 -2.93 7.95
CA ARG A 28 17.38 -2.89 8.39
C ARG A 28 16.99 -1.50 8.91
N LEU A 29 15.73 -1.35 9.32
CA LEU A 29 15.21 -0.11 9.90
C LEU A 29 15.95 0.24 11.20
N PRO A 30 16.08 1.54 11.54
CA PRO A 30 16.70 1.96 12.80
C PRO A 30 16.06 1.34 14.05
N ALA A 31 14.73 1.13 14.03
CA ALA A 31 14.01 0.49 15.13
C ALA A 31 14.41 -0.99 15.30
N ASP A 32 14.54 -1.74 14.19
CA ASP A 32 14.96 -3.15 14.23
C ASP A 32 16.40 -3.30 14.72
N TYR A 33 17.26 -2.37 14.31
CA TYR A 33 18.65 -2.29 14.78
C TYR A 33 18.71 -1.99 16.28
N ALA A 34 17.94 -0.99 16.75
CA ALA A 34 17.91 -0.61 18.17
C ALA A 34 17.39 -1.76 19.05
N ALA A 35 16.42 -2.53 18.56
CA ALA A 35 15.87 -3.69 19.25
C ALA A 35 16.87 -4.84 19.37
N ALA A 36 17.65 -5.12 18.31
CA ALA A 36 18.78 -6.05 18.36
C ALA A 36 19.68 -5.92 17.11
N HIS A 37 21.01 -5.93 17.26
CA HIS A 37 21.96 -5.95 16.13
C HIS A 37 23.25 -6.72 16.48
N LEU A 38 24.04 -7.10 15.46
CA LEU A 38 25.33 -7.75 15.67
C LEU A 38 26.34 -6.78 16.32
N PRO A 39 27.18 -7.22 17.27
CA PRO A 39 28.17 -6.37 17.91
C PRO A 39 29.07 -5.61 16.93
N GLY A 40 29.22 -4.31 17.14
CA GLY A 40 30.07 -3.45 16.29
C GLY A 40 29.47 -3.11 14.92
N ALA A 41 28.24 -3.52 14.62
CA ALA A 41 27.55 -3.10 13.41
C ALA A 41 27.21 -1.61 13.44
N VAL A 42 27.14 -0.99 12.25
CA VAL A 42 26.60 0.36 12.05
C VAL A 42 25.30 0.24 11.26
N ASN A 43 24.24 0.95 11.69
CA ASN A 43 22.99 0.97 10.93
C ASN A 43 23.07 1.89 9.72
N ALA A 44 22.67 1.37 8.57
CA ALA A 44 22.43 2.14 7.36
C ALA A 44 21.27 1.49 6.59
N CYS A 45 20.05 1.94 6.90
CA CYS A 45 18.82 1.38 6.34
C CYS A 45 18.80 1.44 4.81
N VAL A 46 18.69 0.28 4.14
CA VAL A 46 18.70 0.20 2.67
C VAL A 46 17.47 0.84 2.02
N PHE A 47 16.40 1.04 2.79
CA PHE A 47 15.15 1.64 2.30
C PHE A 47 15.21 3.17 2.25
N GLU A 48 16.18 3.79 2.93
CA GLU A 48 16.32 5.25 2.93
C GLU A 48 16.89 5.75 1.60
N MET A 49 16.36 6.88 1.10
CA MET A 49 16.91 7.55 -0.08
C MET A 49 18.38 7.96 0.12
N GLY A 50 18.74 8.29 1.36
CA GLY A 50 20.10 8.67 1.76
C GLY A 50 21.07 7.50 1.94
N PHE A 51 20.66 6.25 1.72
CA PHE A 51 21.49 5.06 1.98
C PHE A 51 22.92 5.18 1.44
N GLY A 52 23.09 5.62 0.19
CA GLY A 52 24.42 5.73 -0.42
C GLY A 52 25.32 6.78 0.23
N ASP A 53 24.76 7.91 0.66
CA ASP A 53 25.52 8.96 1.34
C ASP A 53 25.83 8.57 2.77
N ASN A 54 24.87 7.94 3.47
CA ASN A 54 25.05 7.40 4.81
C ASN A 54 26.21 6.37 4.85
N ILE A 55 26.25 5.46 3.86
CA ILE A 55 27.35 4.51 3.77
C ILE A 55 28.68 5.20 3.46
N LYS A 56 28.73 6.17 2.53
CA LYS A 56 30.00 6.88 2.23
C LYS A 56 30.52 7.71 3.41
N GLN A 57 29.64 8.16 4.30
CA GLN A 57 30.03 8.81 5.54
C GLN A 57 30.62 7.80 6.55
N ALA A 58 30.02 6.61 6.66
CA ALA A 58 30.52 5.55 7.54
C ALA A 58 31.78 4.85 7.00
N VAL A 59 31.84 4.67 5.67
CA VAL A 59 32.89 3.96 4.92
C VAL A 59 33.36 4.83 3.75
N PRO A 60 34.29 5.78 3.97
CA PRO A 60 34.75 6.68 2.93
C PRO A 60 35.62 6.00 1.85
N ASP A 61 36.35 4.94 2.21
CA ASP A 61 37.19 4.18 1.27
C ASP A 61 36.41 3.01 0.66
N VAL A 62 36.19 3.08 -0.65
CA VAL A 62 35.43 2.09 -1.42
C VAL A 62 36.17 0.74 -1.59
N SER A 63 37.43 0.65 -1.18
CA SER A 63 38.20 -0.58 -1.17
C SER A 63 38.20 -1.31 0.17
N ASP A 64 37.72 -0.65 1.23
CA ASP A 64 37.57 -1.27 2.55
C ASP A 64 36.61 -2.47 2.49
N LEU A 65 36.86 -3.45 3.35
CA LEU A 65 35.99 -4.61 3.51
C LEU A 65 34.67 -4.17 4.15
N VAL A 66 33.57 -4.33 3.41
CA VAL A 66 32.21 -4.09 3.89
C VAL A 66 31.45 -5.40 3.94
N VAL A 67 30.85 -5.72 5.08
CA VAL A 67 29.91 -6.83 5.22
C VAL A 67 28.53 -6.26 5.51
N VAL A 68 27.55 -6.57 4.66
CA VAL A 68 26.15 -6.16 4.84
C VAL A 68 25.29 -7.33 5.31
N TYR A 69 24.35 -7.10 6.22
CA TYR A 69 23.38 -8.10 6.66
C TYR A 69 21.99 -7.51 6.89
N GLY A 70 20.98 -8.36 6.70
CA GLY A 70 19.56 -8.03 6.87
C GLY A 70 18.89 -8.91 7.91
N ALA A 71 17.58 -9.10 7.80
CA ALA A 71 16.81 -9.85 8.80
C ALA A 71 17.09 -11.37 8.77
N HIS A 72 16.93 -12.01 7.61
CA HIS A 72 17.00 -13.47 7.48
C HIS A 72 17.31 -13.93 6.04
N ALA A 73 17.58 -15.22 5.85
CA ALA A 73 18.02 -15.79 4.56
C ALA A 73 17.08 -15.59 3.37
N SER A 74 15.77 -15.47 3.62
CA SER A 74 14.75 -15.23 2.59
C SER A 74 14.47 -13.75 2.32
N SER A 75 14.98 -12.84 3.15
CA SER A 75 14.83 -11.41 2.94
C SER A 75 15.90 -10.89 1.97
N TYR A 76 15.63 -9.74 1.34
CA TYR A 76 16.45 -9.22 0.23
C TYR A 76 17.23 -7.96 0.60
N GLU A 77 17.15 -7.46 1.84
CA GLU A 77 17.75 -6.18 2.24
C GLU A 77 19.26 -6.18 2.01
N SER A 78 19.97 -7.21 2.50
CA SER A 78 21.43 -7.31 2.37
C SER A 78 21.88 -7.48 0.92
N ARG A 79 21.13 -8.22 0.10
CA ARG A 79 21.40 -8.35 -1.34
C ARG A 79 21.22 -7.02 -2.06
N VAL A 80 20.13 -6.31 -1.80
CA VAL A 80 19.87 -4.99 -2.39
C VAL A 80 20.95 -4.00 -1.96
N ALA A 81 21.37 -4.02 -0.69
CA ALA A 81 22.44 -3.19 -0.19
C ALA A 81 23.76 -3.49 -0.92
N LEU A 82 24.15 -4.77 -1.02
CA LEU A 82 25.34 -5.18 -1.76
C LEU A 82 25.32 -4.65 -3.20
N GLU A 83 24.23 -4.84 -3.94
CA GLU A 83 24.11 -4.34 -5.32
C GLU A 83 24.23 -2.81 -5.41
N LYS A 84 23.62 -2.07 -4.47
CA LYS A 84 23.74 -0.61 -4.39
C LYS A 84 25.19 -0.19 -4.13
N LEU A 85 25.90 -0.86 -3.23
CA LEU A 85 27.30 -0.54 -2.92
C LEU A 85 28.23 -0.79 -4.12
N LEU A 86 28.06 -1.91 -4.83
CA LEU A 86 28.82 -2.17 -6.05
C LEU A 86 28.60 -1.07 -7.11
N ARG A 87 27.37 -0.59 -7.27
CA ARG A 87 27.06 0.53 -8.19
C ARG A 87 27.67 1.86 -7.74
N LEU A 88 27.88 2.04 -6.44
CA LEU A 88 28.56 3.20 -5.86
C LEU A 88 30.09 3.10 -5.93
N GLY A 89 30.62 2.00 -6.47
CA GLY A 89 32.06 1.80 -6.68
C GLY A 89 32.77 1.05 -5.56
N PHE A 90 32.04 0.55 -4.56
CA PHE A 90 32.62 -0.34 -3.55
C PHE A 90 33.09 -1.64 -4.21
N THR A 91 34.31 -2.06 -3.89
CA THR A 91 34.98 -3.18 -4.58
C THR A 91 35.11 -4.43 -3.71
N ASN A 92 35.01 -4.29 -2.39
CA ASN A 92 35.19 -5.36 -1.41
C ASN A 92 33.96 -5.50 -0.50
N VAL A 93 32.84 -5.91 -1.08
CA VAL A 93 31.55 -6.03 -0.38
C VAL A 93 31.13 -7.49 -0.31
N HIS A 94 30.72 -7.95 0.87
CA HIS A 94 30.21 -9.28 1.13
C HIS A 94 28.82 -9.24 1.80
N GLU A 95 27.95 -10.16 1.42
CA GLU A 95 26.60 -10.34 1.97
C GLU A 95 26.63 -11.47 3.02
N TYR A 96 26.28 -11.16 4.26
CA TYR A 96 25.95 -12.15 5.28
C TYR A 96 24.47 -12.51 5.16
N ARG A 97 24.16 -13.43 4.25
CA ARG A 97 22.80 -13.70 3.77
C ARG A 97 21.84 -14.19 4.85
N VAL A 98 22.32 -15.02 5.78
CA VAL A 98 21.45 -15.60 6.82
C VAL A 98 20.92 -14.55 7.81
N GLY A 99 21.49 -13.34 7.79
CA GLY A 99 21.01 -12.19 8.54
C GLY A 99 21.14 -12.34 10.05
N LEU A 100 20.50 -11.42 10.78
CA LEU A 100 20.46 -11.46 12.25
C LEU A 100 19.84 -12.78 12.76
N ALA A 101 18.79 -13.28 12.09
CA ALA A 101 18.11 -14.51 12.51
C ALA A 101 19.01 -15.76 12.47
N GLY A 102 20.04 -15.76 11.61
CA GLY A 102 21.03 -16.83 11.53
C GLY A 102 22.26 -16.63 12.41
N TRP A 103 22.34 -15.55 13.18
CA TRP A 103 23.49 -15.25 14.04
C TRP A 103 23.43 -16.05 15.36
N PRO A 104 24.43 -16.90 15.67
CA PRO A 104 24.41 -17.74 16.86
C PRO A 104 25.00 -17.06 18.10
N GLY A 105 25.64 -15.90 17.93
CA GLY A 105 26.34 -15.19 19.01
C GLY A 105 25.45 -14.21 19.77
N GLU A 106 26.07 -13.48 20.70
CA GLU A 106 25.39 -12.38 21.38
C GLU A 106 25.03 -11.24 20.41
N VAL A 107 23.96 -10.52 20.75
CA VAL A 107 23.48 -9.35 20.01
C VAL A 107 23.40 -8.17 20.98
N VAL A 108 23.67 -6.98 20.46
CA VAL A 108 23.56 -5.71 21.18
C VAL A 108 22.12 -5.21 21.09
N ARG A 109 21.62 -4.61 22.17
CA ARG A 109 20.28 -4.00 22.24
C ARG A 109 20.43 -2.60 22.82
N ASP A 110 20.08 -1.59 22.03
CA ASP A 110 20.12 -0.19 22.44
C ASP A 110 18.85 0.21 23.19
N GLN A 111 17.75 -0.45 22.86
CA GLN A 111 16.46 -0.33 23.53
C GLN A 111 15.91 -1.72 23.82
N GLU A 112 15.10 -1.80 24.88
CA GLU A 112 14.32 -3.01 25.13
C GLU A 112 13.38 -3.19 23.93
N ALA A 113 13.44 -4.35 23.30
CA ALA A 113 12.58 -4.64 22.15
C ALA A 113 11.14 -4.38 22.59
N PRO A 114 10.31 -3.65 21.80
CA PRO A 114 8.89 -3.69 22.05
C PRO A 114 8.49 -5.17 22.08
N ALA A 115 7.80 -5.60 23.13
CA ALA A 115 7.25 -6.93 23.17
C ALA A 115 6.28 -7.02 21.98
N VAL A 116 6.73 -7.64 20.89
CA VAL A 116 5.86 -8.03 19.78
C VAL A 116 5.39 -9.42 20.12
N ASP A 117 4.50 -9.51 21.11
CA ASP A 117 3.60 -10.65 21.18
C ASP A 117 2.56 -10.42 20.08
N ASP A 118 2.52 -11.30 19.09
CA ASP A 118 1.47 -11.31 18.05
C ASP A 118 0.05 -11.37 18.68
N GLU A 119 -0.06 -11.81 19.94
CA GLU A 119 -1.30 -11.81 20.72
C GLU A 119 -1.76 -10.40 21.17
N ASP A 120 -0.86 -9.41 21.23
CA ASP A 120 -1.14 -8.02 21.62
C ASP A 120 -1.36 -7.08 20.42
N ALA A 121 -1.36 -7.61 19.19
CA ALA A 121 -1.78 -6.84 18.03
C ALA A 121 -3.19 -6.28 18.29
N PRO A 122 -3.46 -4.99 18.00
CA PRO A 122 -4.75 -4.36 18.30
C PRO A 122 -5.89 -5.21 17.76
N GLN A 123 -6.60 -5.90 18.67
CA GLN A 123 -7.74 -6.71 18.29
C GLN A 123 -8.89 -5.76 17.98
N VAL A 124 -9.37 -5.86 16.74
CA VAL A 124 -10.52 -5.10 16.30
C VAL A 124 -11.72 -5.54 17.12
N ARG A 125 -12.34 -4.58 17.81
CA ARG A 125 -13.53 -4.87 18.61
C ARG A 125 -14.65 -5.33 17.70
N ASP A 126 -15.39 -6.35 18.11
CA ASP A 126 -16.61 -6.73 17.41
C ASP A 126 -17.66 -5.63 17.49
N GLY A 127 -18.53 -5.55 16.48
CA GLY A 127 -19.63 -4.61 16.43
C GLY A 127 -19.68 -3.79 15.14
N ARG A 128 -20.48 -2.72 15.21
CA ARG A 128 -20.67 -1.78 14.10
C ARG A 128 -19.73 -0.60 14.27
N HIS A 129 -18.86 -0.39 13.28
CA HIS A 129 -17.88 0.67 13.27
C HIS A 129 -18.20 1.69 12.19
N LEU A 130 -18.19 2.97 12.54
CA LEU A 130 -18.41 4.04 11.57
C LEU A 130 -17.15 4.25 10.73
N VAL A 131 -17.34 4.69 9.49
CA VAL A 131 -16.25 5.12 8.61
C VAL A 131 -15.86 6.56 8.95
N ASP A 132 -14.57 6.83 9.04
CA ASP A 132 -14.03 8.19 9.09
C ASP A 132 -14.18 8.82 7.69
N LEU A 133 -15.11 9.76 7.55
CA LEU A 133 -15.43 10.40 6.27
C LEU A 133 -14.36 11.39 5.79
N GLU A 134 -13.49 11.86 6.69
CA GLU A 134 -12.41 12.80 6.33
C GLU A 134 -11.18 12.04 5.85
N GLN A 135 -10.89 10.90 6.47
CA GLN A 135 -9.74 10.07 6.11
C GLN A 135 -10.03 9.05 5.01
N SER A 136 -11.31 8.77 4.74
CA SER A 136 -11.73 7.87 3.66
C SER A 136 -11.93 8.61 2.35
N GLU A 137 -11.52 7.97 1.25
CA GLU A 137 -11.48 8.57 -0.07
C GLU A 137 -11.98 7.58 -1.13
N VAL A 138 -12.71 8.11 -2.11
CA VAL A 138 -13.07 7.42 -3.35
C VAL A 138 -12.57 8.26 -4.51
N HIS A 139 -11.65 7.70 -5.29
CA HIS A 139 -11.13 8.30 -6.51
C HIS A 139 -11.65 7.54 -7.72
N TRP A 140 -11.89 8.26 -8.81
CA TRP A 140 -12.38 7.70 -10.06
C TRP A 140 -11.52 8.16 -11.23
N VAL A 141 -11.41 7.31 -12.25
CA VAL A 141 -10.78 7.68 -13.53
C VAL A 141 -11.61 7.20 -14.72
N GLY A 142 -12.13 8.16 -15.48
CA GLY A 142 -12.82 7.96 -16.75
C GLY A 142 -11.87 8.15 -17.94
N ARG A 143 -12.04 7.38 -19.02
CA ARG A 143 -11.10 7.38 -20.16
C ARG A 143 -11.81 7.42 -21.51
N ASN A 144 -11.13 7.95 -22.51
CA ASN A 144 -11.41 7.68 -23.92
C ASN A 144 -10.14 7.13 -24.60
N LEU A 145 -10.04 7.18 -25.94
CA LEU A 145 -8.89 6.65 -26.67
C LEU A 145 -7.58 7.42 -26.46
N LEU A 146 -7.65 8.72 -26.17
CA LEU A 146 -6.49 9.61 -26.17
C LEU A 146 -6.28 10.33 -24.83
N ASN A 147 -7.35 10.51 -24.06
CA ASN A 147 -7.39 11.28 -22.84
C ASN A 147 -8.05 10.50 -21.71
N HIS A 148 -7.90 11.03 -20.51
CA HIS A 148 -8.61 10.61 -19.31
C HIS A 148 -8.95 11.85 -18.48
N HIS A 149 -9.92 11.67 -17.59
CA HIS A 149 -10.21 12.60 -16.52
C HIS A 149 -10.25 11.81 -15.22
N GLU A 150 -9.83 12.46 -14.14
CA GLU A 150 -9.78 11.86 -12.82
C GLU A 150 -10.28 12.83 -11.75
N GLY A 151 -10.74 12.26 -10.65
CA GLY A 151 -11.09 13.07 -9.50
C GLY A 151 -11.66 12.23 -8.39
N SER A 152 -12.44 12.88 -7.52
CA SER A 152 -12.91 12.28 -6.29
C SER A 152 -14.41 12.43 -6.11
N ILE A 153 -14.95 11.56 -5.26
CA ILE A 153 -16.32 11.60 -4.77
C ILE A 153 -16.31 11.22 -3.28
N ARG A 154 -17.12 11.89 -2.47
CA ARG A 154 -17.12 11.70 -1.01
C ARG A 154 -18.15 10.66 -0.59
N LEU A 155 -17.83 9.96 0.49
CA LEU A 155 -18.82 9.20 1.25
C LEU A 155 -19.72 10.19 2.01
N GLN A 156 -21.03 10.01 1.89
CA GLN A 156 -22.01 10.72 2.71
C GLN A 156 -22.05 10.13 4.12
N ASN A 157 -21.97 8.80 4.22
CA ASN A 157 -21.86 8.03 5.45
C ASN A 157 -21.40 6.59 5.10
N GLY A 158 -20.98 5.84 6.11
CA GLY A 158 -20.71 4.43 5.96
C GLY A 158 -20.40 3.76 7.29
N PHE A 159 -20.54 2.44 7.33
CA PHE A 159 -20.16 1.62 8.46
C PHE A 159 -19.73 0.23 7.99
N VAL A 160 -18.96 -0.45 8.84
CA VAL A 160 -18.66 -1.87 8.70
C VAL A 160 -19.12 -2.65 9.92
N HIS A 161 -19.30 -3.94 9.74
CA HIS A 161 -19.57 -4.90 10.81
C HIS A 161 -18.40 -5.85 10.98
N ILE A 162 -17.91 -5.93 12.21
CA ILE A 162 -16.86 -6.84 12.62
C ILE A 162 -17.46 -7.90 13.57
N SER A 163 -17.13 -9.17 13.34
CA SER A 163 -17.47 -10.31 14.19
C SER A 163 -16.28 -11.25 14.27
N ASP A 164 -15.96 -11.72 15.48
CA ASP A 164 -14.76 -12.54 15.75
C ASP A 164 -13.47 -11.90 15.19
N GLY A 165 -13.37 -10.57 15.28
CA GLY A 165 -12.25 -9.79 14.74
C GLY A 165 -12.16 -9.74 13.21
N GLN A 166 -13.20 -10.17 12.49
CA GLN A 166 -13.24 -10.22 11.02
C GLN A 166 -14.33 -9.33 10.44
N LEU A 167 -14.04 -8.71 9.29
CA LEU A 167 -15.05 -8.01 8.49
C LEU A 167 -16.08 -9.01 7.97
N VAL A 168 -17.35 -8.79 8.32
CA VAL A 168 -18.48 -9.64 7.89
C VAL A 168 -19.52 -8.91 7.05
N GLY A 169 -19.46 -7.58 6.97
CA GLY A 169 -20.39 -6.77 6.20
C GLY A 169 -20.17 -5.27 6.36
N GLY A 170 -21.03 -4.47 5.73
CA GLY A 170 -20.95 -3.01 5.78
C GLY A 170 -21.81 -2.36 4.70
N GLU A 171 -22.08 -1.09 4.88
CA GLU A 171 -22.85 -0.28 3.95
C GLU A 171 -22.19 1.10 3.82
N PHE A 172 -22.14 1.60 2.59
CA PHE A 172 -21.53 2.87 2.24
C PHE A 172 -22.52 3.65 1.37
N MET A 173 -22.79 4.90 1.74
CA MET A 173 -23.53 5.82 0.87
C MET A 173 -22.57 6.86 0.32
N ILE A 174 -22.58 7.03 -1.00
CA ILE A 174 -21.74 7.95 -1.74
C ILE A 174 -22.58 9.19 -2.09
N ASP A 175 -22.05 10.38 -1.82
CA ASP A 175 -22.68 11.66 -2.17
C ASP A 175 -22.37 12.01 -3.63
N MET A 176 -23.32 11.78 -4.54
CA MET A 176 -23.12 12.05 -5.97
C MET A 176 -22.97 13.54 -6.29
N THR A 177 -23.48 14.43 -5.42
CA THR A 177 -23.32 15.89 -5.57
C THR A 177 -21.92 16.39 -5.20
N SER A 178 -21.11 15.52 -4.60
CA SER A 178 -19.76 15.85 -4.14
C SER A 178 -18.67 15.62 -5.19
N MET A 179 -19.03 15.16 -6.39
CA MET A 179 -18.09 14.80 -7.45
C MET A 179 -17.19 15.98 -7.85
N ARG A 180 -15.89 15.73 -7.95
CA ARG A 180 -14.87 16.71 -8.36
C ARG A 180 -13.98 16.12 -9.44
N CYS A 181 -13.42 16.99 -10.29
CA CYS A 181 -12.43 16.65 -11.31
C CYS A 181 -11.12 17.36 -10.97
N SER A 182 -10.05 16.60 -10.79
CA SER A 182 -8.77 17.11 -10.29
C SER A 182 -7.86 17.56 -11.43
N ASP A 183 -7.86 16.87 -12.58
CA ASP A 183 -6.95 17.15 -13.70
C ASP A 183 -7.31 18.42 -14.48
N LEU A 184 -8.54 18.91 -14.32
CA LEU A 184 -9.01 20.17 -14.92
C LEU A 184 -9.09 21.34 -13.93
N ALA A 185 -8.53 21.22 -12.73
CA ALA A 185 -8.64 22.28 -11.72
C ALA A 185 -8.16 23.65 -12.24
N GLY A 186 -9.07 24.63 -12.27
CA GLY A 186 -8.81 25.98 -12.79
C GLY A 186 -8.98 26.15 -14.30
N ASP A 187 -9.30 25.09 -15.04
CA ASP A 187 -9.67 25.13 -16.45
C ASP A 187 -11.18 25.40 -16.61
N ALA A 188 -11.56 26.14 -17.67
CA ALA A 188 -12.96 26.41 -17.96
C ALA A 188 -13.79 25.14 -18.28
N MET A 189 -13.13 24.06 -18.68
CA MET A 189 -13.75 22.76 -18.96
C MET A 189 -14.08 21.96 -17.69
N HIS A 190 -13.54 22.33 -16.53
CA HIS A 190 -13.85 21.66 -15.27
C HIS A 190 -15.36 21.64 -14.99
N ASP A 191 -15.97 22.83 -14.96
CA ASP A 191 -17.39 22.97 -14.60
C ASP A 191 -18.29 22.38 -15.69
N VAL A 192 -17.84 22.40 -16.95
CA VAL A 192 -18.55 21.78 -18.08
C VAL A 192 -18.57 20.26 -17.93
N LEU A 193 -17.43 19.65 -17.61
CA LEU A 193 -17.35 18.20 -17.41
C LEU A 193 -18.18 17.76 -16.22
N ILE A 194 -18.06 18.42 -15.07
CA ILE A 194 -18.83 18.07 -13.87
C ILE A 194 -20.33 18.21 -14.12
N ALA A 195 -20.78 19.32 -14.72
CA ALA A 195 -22.18 19.49 -15.06
C ALA A 195 -22.71 18.41 -16.03
N HIS A 196 -21.86 17.90 -16.92
CA HIS A 196 -22.23 16.82 -17.84
C HIS A 196 -22.28 15.45 -17.15
N LEU A 197 -21.34 15.14 -16.27
CA LEU A 197 -21.39 13.92 -15.47
C LEU A 197 -22.62 13.91 -14.53
N GLU A 198 -23.01 15.07 -14.01
CA GLU A 198 -24.18 15.20 -13.15
C GLU A 198 -25.52 15.13 -13.91
N SER A 199 -25.53 15.33 -15.23
CA SER A 199 -26.75 15.35 -16.03
C SER A 199 -27.32 13.96 -16.33
N ASP A 200 -28.49 13.93 -16.96
CA ASP A 200 -29.22 12.72 -17.37
C ASP A 200 -28.51 11.87 -18.43
N ASP A 201 -27.55 12.44 -19.16
CA ASP A 201 -26.62 11.72 -20.03
C ASP A 201 -25.76 10.71 -19.24
N PHE A 202 -25.48 11.00 -17.98
CA PHE A 202 -24.65 10.19 -17.10
C PHE A 202 -25.39 9.74 -15.83
N PHE A 203 -25.12 10.40 -14.70
CA PHE A 203 -25.55 9.91 -13.38
C PHE A 203 -26.90 10.47 -12.92
N ASP A 204 -27.45 11.47 -13.61
CA ASP A 204 -28.75 12.07 -13.30
C ASP A 204 -28.86 12.45 -11.81
N VAL A 205 -27.87 13.21 -11.34
CA VAL A 205 -27.59 13.45 -9.91
C VAL A 205 -28.72 14.22 -9.24
N GLU A 206 -29.47 15.04 -9.98
CA GLU A 206 -30.68 15.70 -9.47
C GLU A 206 -31.73 14.67 -9.01
N LYS A 207 -31.90 13.58 -9.76
CA LYS A 207 -32.84 12.49 -9.44
C LYS A 207 -32.23 11.47 -8.49
N PHE A 208 -30.92 11.22 -8.61
CA PHE A 208 -30.18 10.22 -7.85
C PHE A 208 -28.99 10.85 -7.13
N PRO A 209 -29.24 11.62 -6.05
CA PRO A 209 -28.17 12.35 -5.35
C PRO A 209 -27.22 11.43 -4.57
N THR A 210 -27.53 10.14 -4.46
CA THR A 210 -26.73 9.15 -3.73
C THR A 210 -26.57 7.86 -4.53
N ALA A 211 -25.38 7.28 -4.47
CA ALA A 211 -25.11 5.88 -4.79
C ALA A 211 -24.88 5.10 -3.49
N ALA A 212 -24.99 3.78 -3.52
CA ALA A 212 -24.81 2.94 -2.32
C ALA A 212 -24.03 1.66 -2.65
N PHE A 213 -23.24 1.18 -1.71
CA PHE A 213 -22.59 -0.13 -1.78
C PHE A 213 -22.88 -0.91 -0.52
N CYS A 214 -23.43 -2.11 -0.67
CA CYS A 214 -23.73 -3.04 0.42
C CYS A 214 -22.85 -4.28 0.29
N ILE A 215 -22.05 -4.57 1.31
CA ILE A 215 -21.24 -5.79 1.35
C ILE A 215 -22.16 -6.97 1.65
N GLU A 216 -22.14 -7.97 0.76
CA GLU A 216 -22.91 -9.22 0.91
C GLU A 216 -22.04 -10.35 1.43
N THR A 217 -20.81 -10.48 0.90
CA THR A 217 -19.87 -11.52 1.32
C THR A 217 -18.45 -10.99 1.44
N VAL A 218 -17.72 -11.59 2.39
CA VAL A 218 -16.30 -11.35 2.61
C VAL A 218 -15.59 -12.69 2.70
N GLU A 219 -14.65 -12.94 1.79
CA GLU A 219 -13.79 -14.12 1.78
C GLU A 219 -12.36 -13.72 2.18
N ARG A 220 -11.75 -14.47 3.10
CA ARG A 220 -10.33 -14.30 3.44
C ARG A 220 -9.45 -14.93 2.37
N LEU A 221 -8.54 -14.14 1.82
CA LEU A 221 -7.52 -14.62 0.89
C LEU A 221 -6.26 -15.04 1.66
N PRO A 222 -5.47 -16.00 1.13
CA PRO A 222 -4.19 -16.34 1.73
C PRO A 222 -3.24 -15.13 1.78
N VAL A 223 -2.88 -14.70 2.98
CA VAL A 223 -1.91 -13.62 3.17
C VAL A 223 -0.51 -14.12 2.84
N THR A 224 0.05 -13.65 1.74
CA THR A 224 1.38 -14.05 1.28
C THR A 224 2.49 -13.06 1.66
N ALA A 225 2.13 -11.81 1.90
CA ALA A 225 2.99 -10.74 2.43
C ALA A 225 2.12 -9.52 2.83
N PRO A 226 2.60 -8.65 3.74
CA PRO A 226 1.97 -7.34 3.98
C PRO A 226 1.78 -6.53 2.70
N GLY A 227 0.68 -5.80 2.58
CA GLY A 227 0.36 -4.99 1.40
C GLY A 227 -0.15 -5.79 0.19
N ARG A 228 -0.36 -7.11 0.33
CA ARG A 228 -1.08 -7.93 -0.66
C ARG A 228 -2.55 -8.03 -0.29
N PRO A 229 -3.46 -8.20 -1.26
CA PRO A 229 -4.86 -8.39 -0.94
C PRO A 229 -5.06 -9.60 -0.04
N ASP A 230 -5.83 -9.41 1.03
CA ASP A 230 -6.14 -10.40 2.06
C ASP A 230 -7.65 -10.62 2.22
N LEU A 231 -8.46 -9.84 1.51
CA LEU A 231 -9.91 -10.00 1.41
C LEU A 231 -10.35 -10.00 -0.05
N ARG A 232 -11.39 -10.80 -0.34
CA ARG A 232 -12.26 -10.66 -1.50
C ARG A 232 -13.65 -10.27 -1.01
N ILE A 233 -14.16 -9.17 -1.54
CA ILE A 233 -15.44 -8.59 -1.14
C ILE A 233 -16.39 -8.69 -2.32
N THR A 234 -17.58 -9.23 -2.09
CA THR A 234 -18.70 -9.15 -3.03
C THR A 234 -19.80 -8.32 -2.40
N GLY A 235 -20.42 -7.46 -3.20
CA GLY A 235 -21.53 -6.63 -2.74
C GLY A 235 -22.30 -6.00 -3.89
N ASP A 236 -23.47 -5.49 -3.57
CA ASP A 236 -24.32 -4.79 -4.53
C ASP A 236 -23.95 -3.30 -4.56
N LEU A 237 -23.52 -2.84 -5.72
CA LEU A 237 -23.31 -1.41 -5.99
C LEU A 237 -24.56 -0.86 -6.70
N ARG A 238 -25.24 0.05 -6.02
CA ARG A 238 -26.34 0.84 -6.56
C ARG A 238 -25.82 2.13 -7.17
N ILE A 239 -26.04 2.31 -8.46
CA ILE A 239 -25.90 3.60 -9.15
C ILE A 239 -27.22 3.88 -9.85
N ARG A 240 -27.73 5.10 -9.69
CA ARG A 240 -29.12 5.45 -10.05
C ARG A 240 -30.11 4.55 -9.30
N ASP A 241 -31.01 3.87 -10.01
CA ASP A 241 -32.00 2.93 -9.50
C ASP A 241 -31.67 1.46 -9.79
N VAL A 242 -30.43 1.16 -10.18
CA VAL A 242 -30.00 -0.19 -10.56
C VAL A 242 -28.97 -0.71 -9.57
N ASP A 243 -29.21 -1.91 -9.04
CA ASP A 243 -28.25 -2.69 -8.24
C ASP A 243 -27.52 -3.68 -9.14
N VAL A 244 -26.19 -3.69 -9.06
CA VAL A 244 -25.35 -4.66 -9.78
C VAL A 244 -24.35 -5.26 -8.79
N PRO A 245 -24.25 -6.59 -8.70
CA PRO A 245 -23.24 -7.24 -7.88
C PRO A 245 -21.85 -7.01 -8.48
N ILE A 246 -20.93 -6.54 -7.65
CA ILE A 246 -19.52 -6.38 -7.98
C ILE A 246 -18.64 -7.18 -7.02
N GLU A 247 -17.48 -7.60 -7.50
CA GLU A 247 -16.48 -8.31 -6.72
C GLU A 247 -15.12 -7.64 -6.89
N PHE A 248 -14.40 -7.46 -5.79
CA PHE A 248 -13.05 -6.93 -5.80
C PHE A 248 -12.22 -7.43 -4.61
N ASP A 249 -10.90 -7.43 -4.81
CA ASP A 249 -9.95 -7.77 -3.76
C ASP A 249 -9.52 -6.50 -3.02
N ALA A 250 -9.36 -6.58 -1.70
CA ALA A 250 -8.94 -5.48 -0.84
C ALA A 250 -7.71 -5.87 -0.01
N VAL A 251 -6.88 -4.88 0.29
CA VAL A 251 -5.76 -4.94 1.21
C VAL A 251 -6.19 -4.30 2.52
N THR A 252 -6.10 -5.01 3.63
CA THR A 252 -6.33 -4.45 4.96
C THR A 252 -5.02 -4.22 5.72
N GLY A 253 -5.08 -3.32 6.69
CA GLY A 253 -3.97 -3.06 7.59
C GLY A 253 -4.39 -2.21 8.77
N VAL A 254 -3.46 -2.03 9.70
CA VAL A 254 -3.62 -1.16 10.86
C VAL A 254 -2.61 -0.02 10.74
N THR A 255 -3.07 1.22 10.92
CA THR A 255 -2.21 2.41 10.91
C THR A 255 -1.28 2.39 12.13
N ALA A 256 -0.28 3.27 12.13
CA ALA A 256 0.64 3.42 13.27
C ALA A 256 -0.09 3.74 14.59
N ASP A 257 -1.25 4.40 14.51
CA ASP A 257 -2.09 4.77 15.65
C ASP A 257 -3.11 3.68 16.04
N GLY A 258 -3.01 2.48 15.48
CA GLY A 258 -3.89 1.35 15.80
C GLY A 258 -5.24 1.38 15.07
N VAL A 259 -5.42 2.25 14.08
CA VAL A 259 -6.69 2.41 13.35
C VAL A 259 -6.74 1.45 12.17
N MET A 260 -7.84 0.74 11.97
CA MET A 260 -7.99 -0.09 10.78
C MET A 260 -8.18 0.74 9.53
N ALA A 261 -7.55 0.30 8.45
CA ALA A 261 -7.75 0.81 7.11
C ALA A 261 -7.86 -0.33 6.09
N ALA A 262 -8.56 -0.07 5.01
CA ALA A 262 -8.62 -0.92 3.84
C ALA A 262 -8.41 -0.11 2.56
N GLN A 263 -7.75 -0.71 1.58
CA GLN A 263 -7.58 -0.16 0.25
C GLN A 263 -8.01 -1.16 -0.82
N ALA A 264 -8.63 -0.67 -1.89
CA ALA A 264 -9.00 -1.48 -3.05
C ALA A 264 -8.86 -0.67 -4.34
N SER A 265 -8.48 -1.35 -5.42
CA SER A 265 -8.43 -0.80 -6.76
C SER A 265 -9.22 -1.73 -7.69
N LEU A 266 -10.24 -1.20 -8.35
CA LEU A 266 -11.14 -1.98 -9.18
C LEU A 266 -11.56 -1.23 -10.45
N LYS A 267 -12.24 -1.93 -11.35
CA LYS A 267 -12.90 -1.33 -12.52
C LYS A 267 -14.35 -1.79 -12.56
N ILE A 268 -15.24 -0.85 -12.83
CA ILE A 268 -16.66 -1.13 -13.07
C ILE A 268 -17.01 -0.82 -14.51
N ASP A 269 -17.96 -1.56 -15.09
CA ASP A 269 -18.56 -1.23 -16.38
C ASP A 269 -19.80 -0.37 -16.17
N ARG A 270 -19.67 0.94 -16.41
CA ARG A 270 -20.75 1.92 -16.16
C ARG A 270 -22.03 1.61 -16.92
N THR A 271 -21.95 0.85 -18.02
CA THR A 271 -23.12 0.54 -18.84
C THR A 271 -24.09 -0.41 -18.16
N LEU A 272 -23.63 -1.18 -17.17
CA LEU A 272 -24.48 -2.05 -16.35
C LEU A 272 -25.51 -1.28 -15.52
N TRP A 273 -25.26 0.01 -15.24
CA TRP A 273 -26.18 0.92 -14.56
C TRP A 273 -26.92 1.87 -15.51
N GLY A 274 -26.89 1.58 -16.82
CA GLY A 274 -27.57 2.41 -17.82
C GLY A 274 -26.91 3.78 -18.06
N VAL A 275 -25.66 3.97 -17.61
CA VAL A 275 -24.85 5.15 -17.94
C VAL A 275 -24.25 4.91 -19.32
N LEU A 276 -24.96 5.26 -20.39
CA LEU A 276 -24.62 4.82 -21.75
C LEU A 276 -23.91 5.88 -22.61
N TYR A 277 -23.92 7.17 -22.23
CA TYR A 277 -23.35 8.24 -23.06
C TYR A 277 -21.95 7.89 -23.56
N GLY A 278 -21.69 8.08 -24.85
CA GLY A 278 -20.35 7.86 -25.41
C GLY A 278 -19.89 6.40 -25.46
N SER A 279 -20.74 5.43 -25.08
CA SER A 279 -20.37 4.01 -25.14
C SER A 279 -20.38 3.48 -26.57
N GLY A 280 -19.23 2.98 -27.02
CA GLY A 280 -19.11 2.31 -28.32
C GLY A 280 -19.87 0.97 -28.40
N SER A 281 -20.27 0.41 -27.27
CA SER A 281 -21.07 -0.83 -27.20
C SER A 281 -22.54 -0.59 -27.57
N PHE A 282 -23.04 0.64 -27.38
CA PHE A 282 -24.45 1.00 -27.59
C PHE A 282 -24.66 2.01 -28.72
N PHE A 283 -23.64 2.77 -29.10
CA PHE A 283 -23.72 3.84 -30.09
C PHE A 283 -22.65 3.74 -31.16
N ALA A 284 -22.99 4.17 -32.38
CA ALA A 284 -22.06 4.21 -33.52
C ALA A 284 -21.63 5.64 -33.84
N ASN A 285 -20.48 5.79 -34.52
CA ASN A 285 -19.98 7.06 -35.05
C ASN A 285 -19.81 8.18 -34.00
N LEU A 286 -19.35 7.82 -32.81
CA LEU A 286 -19.26 8.73 -31.66
C LEU A 286 -18.26 9.88 -31.82
N GLY A 287 -17.23 9.72 -32.65
CA GLY A 287 -16.19 10.75 -32.83
C GLY A 287 -15.58 11.17 -31.50
N MET A 288 -15.64 12.48 -31.20
CA MET A 288 -15.09 13.06 -29.96
C MET A 288 -15.90 12.73 -28.71
N HIS A 289 -17.11 12.18 -28.85
CA HIS A 289 -17.99 11.81 -27.73
C HIS A 289 -17.71 10.41 -27.18
N LEU A 290 -16.74 9.67 -27.74
CA LEU A 290 -16.40 8.34 -27.27
C LEU A 290 -15.88 8.40 -25.82
N VAL A 291 -16.48 7.58 -24.96
CA VAL A 291 -16.10 7.39 -23.56
C VAL A 291 -16.11 5.89 -23.29
N ASN A 292 -15.02 5.36 -22.74
CA ASN A 292 -14.89 3.93 -22.47
C ASN A 292 -15.94 3.47 -21.44
N ASP A 293 -16.34 2.20 -21.55
CA ASP A 293 -17.33 1.60 -20.64
C ASP A 293 -16.75 1.36 -19.25
N LEU A 294 -15.46 1.02 -19.18
CA LEU A 294 -14.77 0.77 -17.91
C LEU A 294 -14.32 2.07 -17.23
N VAL A 295 -14.73 2.24 -15.98
CA VAL A 295 -14.30 3.30 -15.06
C VAL A 295 -13.43 2.67 -13.98
N ALA A 296 -12.25 3.22 -13.73
CA ALA A 296 -11.40 2.77 -12.63
C ALA A 296 -11.81 3.48 -11.33
N ILE A 297 -11.80 2.74 -10.22
CA ILE A 297 -12.10 3.23 -8.89
C ILE A 297 -10.96 2.82 -7.96
N ASP A 298 -10.47 3.76 -7.17
CA ASP A 298 -9.54 3.53 -6.08
C ASP A 298 -10.20 3.97 -4.76
N LEU A 299 -10.22 3.09 -3.79
CA LEU A 299 -10.86 3.27 -2.50
C LEU A 299 -9.81 3.22 -1.39
N LYS A 300 -9.91 4.15 -0.45
CA LYS A 300 -9.30 4.07 0.87
C LYS A 300 -10.40 4.25 1.91
N VAL A 301 -10.60 3.28 2.79
CA VAL A 301 -11.54 3.37 3.91
C VAL A 301 -10.77 3.29 5.21
N VAL A 302 -11.02 4.23 6.10
CA VAL A 302 -10.51 4.26 7.46
C VAL A 302 -11.69 4.19 8.41
N ILE A 303 -11.61 3.32 9.41
CA ILE A 303 -12.64 3.21 10.44
C ILE A 303 -12.41 4.32 11.47
N ALA A 304 -13.49 5.00 11.90
CA ALA A 304 -13.40 6.02 12.93
C ALA A 304 -12.94 5.41 14.25
N ASN A 305 -12.07 6.13 14.97
CA ASN A 305 -11.70 5.71 16.32
C ASN A 305 -12.91 5.81 17.25
N ASP A 306 -13.34 4.66 17.77
CA ASP A 306 -14.20 4.62 18.94
C ASP A 306 -13.38 5.15 20.13
N GLY A 307 -13.60 6.42 20.48
CA GLY A 307 -12.99 7.06 21.65
C GLY A 307 -13.28 6.35 22.97
#